data_AF-A0A429R9L8-F1
#
_entry.id   AF-A0A429R9L8-F1
#
_cell.length_a   1.000
_cell.length_b   1.000
_cell.length_c   1.000
_cell.angle_alpha   90.00
_cell.angle_beta   90.00
_cell.angle_gamma   90.00
#
_symmetry.space_group_name_H-M   'P 1'
#
loop_
_entity.id
_entity.type
_entity.pdbx_description
1 polymer ?
#
loop_
_entity_poly.entity_id
_entity_poly.type
_entity_poly.pdbx_seq_one_letter_code
_entity_poly.pdbx_strand_id
1 'polypeptide(L)'
;MHPETALAGEDFFPHAQPWDVVYDVFRVTHSEFWLVAGDGPGADIVSAVPEGDSLKGDGEAIGIPTLASAGHVAVALSVWEEPAPDGHGKLLGTSRIVAPGRELALVNVEGREPGPVLVLPDEGEHQVWVWRRPARGVGGTECYDVRVWP
;
A
#
# COMPACT_ATOMS: atom_id res chain seq x y z
N MET A 1 12.00 -7.00 -13.20
CA MET A 1 12.59 -7.43 -11.92
C MET A 1 11.55 -8.35 -11.29
N HIS A 2 11.91 -9.53 -10.77
CA HIS A 2 10.91 -10.40 -10.15
C HIS A 2 10.59 -9.87 -8.73
N PRO A 3 9.31 -9.55 -8.41
CA PRO A 3 8.95 -8.91 -7.14
C PRO A 3 9.36 -9.73 -5.91
N GLU A 4 9.25 -11.06 -6.03
CA GLU A 4 9.71 -12.03 -5.02
C GLU A 4 11.20 -11.89 -4.65
N THR A 5 12.04 -11.38 -5.56
CA THR A 5 13.49 -11.21 -5.33
C THR A 5 13.85 -9.87 -4.71
N ALA A 6 13.05 -8.83 -4.96
CA ALA A 6 13.25 -7.51 -4.34
C ALA A 6 12.82 -7.49 -2.86
N LEU A 7 11.90 -8.38 -2.50
CA LEU A 7 11.40 -8.58 -1.15
C LEU A 7 12.04 -9.80 -0.47
N ALA A 8 12.90 -10.55 -1.16
CA ALA A 8 13.60 -11.70 -0.59
C ALA A 8 14.50 -11.25 0.58
N GLY A 9 14.14 -11.66 1.80
CA GLY A 9 14.85 -11.31 3.03
C GLY A 9 14.22 -10.16 3.83
N GLU A 10 13.15 -9.55 3.31
CA GLU A 10 12.30 -8.66 4.10
C GLU A 10 11.48 -9.49 5.09
N ASP A 11 11.61 -9.17 6.37
CA ASP A 11 10.75 -9.72 7.42
C ASP A 11 9.69 -8.66 7.75
N PHE A 12 8.54 -8.76 7.08
CA PHE A 12 7.39 -7.88 7.36
C PHE A 12 6.60 -8.35 8.59
N PHE A 13 6.63 -9.64 8.86
CA PHE A 13 5.69 -10.32 9.77
C PHE A 13 6.41 -11.28 10.74
N PRO A 14 7.35 -10.77 11.56
CA PRO A 14 8.19 -11.63 12.40
C PRO A 14 7.44 -12.31 13.56
N HIS A 15 6.30 -11.76 13.96
CA HIS A 15 5.63 -12.12 15.23
C HIS A 15 4.15 -12.48 15.09
N ALA A 16 3.52 -12.13 13.98
CA ALA A 16 2.12 -12.42 13.69
C ALA A 16 1.96 -12.46 12.16
N GLN A 17 1.05 -13.30 11.67
CA GLN A 17 0.81 -13.47 10.23
C GLN A 17 -0.51 -12.77 9.86
N PRO A 18 -0.55 -12.05 8.74
CA PRO A 18 -1.81 -11.56 8.19
C PRO A 18 -2.68 -12.74 7.73
N TRP A 19 -3.97 -12.48 7.55
CA TRP A 19 -4.89 -13.44 6.95
C TRP A 19 -4.56 -13.69 5.47
N ASP A 20 -4.24 -12.62 4.73
CA ASP A 20 -3.72 -12.68 3.36
C ASP A 20 -2.75 -11.54 3.10
N VAL A 21 -1.84 -11.72 2.13
CA VAL A 21 -0.86 -10.72 1.72
C VAL A 21 -0.53 -10.83 0.24
N VAL A 22 -0.46 -9.67 -0.40
CA VAL A 22 0.08 -9.52 -1.74
C VAL A 22 1.37 -8.71 -1.69
N TYR A 23 2.38 -9.21 -2.40
CA TYR A 23 3.67 -8.58 -2.55
C TYR A 23 3.85 -8.13 -3.99
N ASP A 24 4.31 -6.89 -4.19
CA ASP A 24 4.65 -6.43 -5.54
C ASP A 24 5.76 -5.39 -5.56
N VAL A 25 6.32 -5.20 -6.75
CA VAL A 25 7.23 -4.11 -7.09
C VAL A 25 6.71 -3.44 -8.34
N PHE A 26 6.23 -2.21 -8.20
CA PHE A 26 5.71 -1.45 -9.34
C PHE A 26 6.33 -0.07 -9.43
N ARG A 27 6.16 0.53 -10.60
CA ARG A 27 6.73 1.83 -10.93
C ARG A 27 5.86 2.96 -10.36
N VAL A 28 6.51 3.87 -9.65
CA VAL A 28 5.93 5.14 -9.18
C VAL A 28 6.45 6.31 -9.98
N THR A 29 5.62 7.34 -10.05
CA THR A 29 5.89 8.62 -10.72
C THR A 29 5.23 9.72 -9.89
N HIS A 30 5.69 10.96 -10.02
CA HIS A 30 5.16 12.12 -9.30
C HIS A 30 5.20 11.99 -7.76
N SER A 31 6.13 11.20 -7.23
CA SER A 31 6.32 10.99 -5.80
C SER A 31 5.12 10.36 -5.07
N GLU A 32 4.24 9.61 -5.76
CA GLU A 32 3.03 9.09 -5.13
C GLU A 32 2.44 7.86 -5.84
N PHE A 33 1.62 7.12 -5.08
CA PHE A 33 0.73 6.06 -5.55
C PHE A 33 -0.50 5.99 -4.63
N TRP A 34 -1.52 5.21 -5.00
CA TRP A 34 -2.76 5.10 -4.23
C TRP A 34 -3.11 3.66 -3.89
N LEU A 35 -3.72 3.48 -2.72
CA LEU A 35 -4.60 2.36 -2.42
C LEU A 35 -6.02 2.77 -2.78
N VAL A 36 -6.72 1.98 -3.60
CA VAL A 36 -8.09 2.28 -4.05
C VAL A 36 -9.01 1.09 -3.83
N ALA A 37 -10.28 1.37 -3.53
CA ALA A 37 -11.33 0.36 -3.46
C ALA A 37 -12.06 0.23 -4.81
N GLY A 38 -12.14 -0.99 -5.35
CA GLY A 38 -12.85 -1.31 -6.60
C GLY A 38 -12.02 -1.22 -7.89
N ASP A 39 -12.71 -1.39 -9.02
CA ASP A 39 -12.15 -1.64 -10.36
C ASP A 39 -11.51 -0.39 -11.00
N GLY A 40 -10.41 0.10 -10.43
CA GLY A 40 -9.50 1.06 -11.08
C GLY A 40 -9.89 2.54 -10.96
N PRO A 41 -9.49 3.40 -11.92
CA PRO A 41 -9.38 4.88 -11.76
C PRO A 41 -10.71 5.65 -11.63
N GLY A 42 -11.80 4.97 -11.27
CA GLY A 42 -13.07 5.57 -10.88
C GLY A 42 -13.09 6.10 -9.43
N ALA A 43 -12.19 5.63 -8.57
CA ALA A 43 -12.01 6.19 -7.22
C ALA A 43 -11.46 7.62 -7.30
N ASP A 44 -11.91 8.51 -6.42
CA ASP A 44 -11.46 9.91 -6.37
C ASP A 44 -10.02 10.04 -5.84
N ILE A 45 -9.04 9.69 -6.67
CA ILE A 45 -7.61 9.79 -6.34
C ILE A 45 -7.13 11.25 -6.24
N VAL A 46 -7.86 12.19 -6.85
CA VAL A 46 -7.47 13.61 -6.92
C VAL A 46 -7.61 14.27 -5.55
N SER A 47 -8.68 13.98 -4.81
CA SER A 47 -8.83 14.47 -3.43
C SER A 47 -7.84 13.84 -2.45
N ALA A 48 -7.34 12.64 -2.78
CA ALA A 48 -6.39 11.87 -1.98
C ALA A 48 -4.91 12.19 -2.25
N VAL A 49 -4.58 13.21 -3.05
CA VAL A 49 -3.17 13.60 -3.35
C VAL A 49 -2.44 14.07 -2.08
N PRO A 50 -1.43 13.31 -1.58
CA PRO A 50 -0.73 13.63 -0.35
C PRO A 50 0.06 14.94 -0.42
N GLU A 51 0.13 15.64 0.70
CA GLU A 51 0.95 16.84 0.86
C GLU A 51 2.14 16.54 1.78
N GLY A 52 3.34 16.54 1.21
CA GLY A 52 4.56 16.24 1.95
C GLY A 52 4.73 14.74 2.22
N ASP A 53 4.95 14.37 3.49
CA ASP A 53 5.41 13.04 3.87
C ASP A 53 4.40 12.28 4.76
N SER A 54 3.11 12.54 4.53
CA SER A 54 1.99 11.89 5.20
C SER A 54 0.97 11.43 4.17
N LEU A 55 0.30 10.31 4.44
CA LEU A 55 -0.79 9.84 3.59
C LEU A 55 -1.98 10.82 3.63
N LYS A 56 -2.83 10.79 2.59
CA LYS A 56 -4.06 11.58 2.51
C LYS A 56 -5.16 10.77 1.84
N GLY A 57 -6.41 11.12 2.10
CA GLY A 57 -7.59 10.46 1.54
C GLY A 57 -8.22 9.50 2.52
N ASP A 58 -9.50 9.27 2.32
CA ASP A 58 -10.37 8.34 3.03
C ASP A 58 -11.46 7.82 2.07
N GLY A 59 -12.25 6.85 2.52
CA GLY A 59 -13.35 6.33 1.72
C GLY A 59 -12.86 5.48 0.56
N GLU A 60 -12.81 6.01 -0.65
CA GLU A 60 -12.53 5.20 -1.85
C GLU A 60 -11.04 5.16 -2.23
N ALA A 61 -10.24 6.13 -1.77
CA ALA A 61 -8.84 6.25 -2.15
C ALA A 61 -7.96 6.82 -1.02
N ILE A 62 -6.76 6.26 -0.88
CA ILE A 62 -5.71 6.76 0.02
C ILE A 62 -4.44 6.94 -0.79
N GLY A 63 -3.97 8.18 -0.93
CA GLY A 63 -2.70 8.52 -1.54
C GLY A 63 -1.54 8.37 -0.56
N ILE A 64 -0.46 7.75 -1.04
CA ILE A 64 0.71 7.35 -0.27
C ILE A 64 1.95 8.02 -0.90
N PRO A 65 2.67 8.88 -0.15
CA PRO A 65 3.82 9.59 -0.68
C PRO A 65 5.08 8.72 -0.76
N THR A 66 5.91 9.01 -1.76
CA THR A 66 7.24 8.43 -1.98
C THR A 66 8.33 9.48 -1.92
N LEU A 67 9.53 9.08 -1.49
CA LEU A 67 10.70 9.95 -1.47
C LEU A 67 11.24 10.16 -2.89
N ALA A 68 11.20 9.12 -3.72
CA ALA A 68 11.60 9.17 -5.11
C ALA A 68 10.52 9.83 -5.97
N SER A 69 10.90 10.81 -6.79
CA SER A 69 9.97 11.46 -7.74
C SER A 69 9.56 10.54 -8.89
N ALA A 70 10.41 9.59 -9.26
CA ALA A 70 10.10 8.48 -10.14
C ALA A 70 11.05 7.33 -9.85
N GLY A 71 10.53 6.10 -9.89
CA GLY A 71 11.31 4.92 -9.56
C GLY A 71 10.44 3.68 -9.45
N HIS A 72 10.99 2.63 -8.84
CA HIS A 72 10.19 1.52 -8.37
C HIS A 72 9.97 1.68 -6.87
N VAL A 73 8.93 1.07 -6.35
CA VAL A 73 8.74 0.82 -4.91
C VAL A 73 8.37 -0.63 -4.72
N ALA A 74 8.73 -1.20 -3.57
CA ALA A 74 8.27 -2.51 -3.16
C ALA A 74 7.15 -2.34 -2.14
N VAL A 75 6.09 -3.13 -2.23
CA VAL A 75 4.94 -3.04 -1.32
C VAL A 75 4.53 -4.42 -0.84
N ALA A 76 4.21 -4.51 0.45
CA ALA A 76 3.42 -5.58 1.03
C ALA A 76 2.04 -5.00 1.40
N LEU A 77 0.98 -5.50 0.78
CA LEU A 77 -0.40 -5.15 1.08
C LEU A 77 -1.06 -6.35 1.78
N SER A 78 -1.45 -6.19 3.03
CA SER A 78 -1.90 -7.28 3.89
C SER A 78 -3.21 -6.97 4.61
N VAL A 79 -4.01 -8.02 4.84
CA VAL A 79 -5.26 -7.94 5.62
C VAL A 79 -5.17 -8.77 6.89
N TRP A 80 -5.73 -8.25 7.97
CA TRP A 80 -5.68 -8.80 9.32
C TRP A 80 -7.10 -8.97 9.90
N GLU A 81 -7.32 -10.02 10.69
CA GLU A 81 -8.61 -10.28 11.34
C GLU A 81 -8.90 -9.33 12.51
N GLU A 82 -7.85 -8.85 13.17
CA GLU A 82 -7.88 -7.94 14.32
C GLU A 82 -7.00 -6.72 14.01
N PRO A 83 -7.03 -5.65 14.83
CA PRO A 83 -6.14 -4.51 14.66
C PRO A 83 -4.71 -4.93 14.39
N ALA A 84 -4.20 -4.56 13.21
CA ALA A 84 -2.91 -5.04 12.76
C ALA A 84 -1.81 -4.57 13.73
N PRO A 85 -0.81 -5.43 14.02
CA PRO A 85 0.33 -5.01 14.82
C PRO A 85 1.11 -3.91 14.10
N ASP A 86 2.00 -3.23 14.82
CA ASP A 86 2.86 -2.21 14.23
C ASP A 86 3.77 -2.79 13.13
N GLY A 87 3.89 -2.03 12.05
CA GLY A 87 4.88 -2.26 10.99
C GLY A 87 6.26 -1.71 11.33
N HIS A 88 7.21 -1.95 10.43
CA HIS A 88 8.58 -1.48 10.58
C HIS A 88 8.82 -0.18 9.78
N GLY A 89 9.57 0.74 10.37
CA GLY A 89 10.00 1.99 9.70
C GLY A 89 9.21 3.20 10.16
N LYS A 90 9.09 4.20 9.28
CA LYS A 90 8.35 5.43 9.55
C LYS A 90 6.87 5.21 9.22
N LEU A 91 5.99 5.37 10.19
CA LEU A 91 4.55 5.47 9.96
C LEU A 91 4.27 6.75 9.14
N LEU A 92 3.65 6.58 7.97
CA LEU A 92 3.21 7.70 7.12
C LEU A 92 1.82 8.21 7.53
N GLY A 93 1.02 7.36 8.14
CA GLY A 93 -0.23 7.75 8.77
C GLY A 93 -1.22 6.59 8.86
N THR A 94 -2.44 6.96 9.22
CA THR A 94 -3.58 6.06 9.41
C THR A 94 -4.79 6.64 8.68
N SER A 95 -5.56 5.83 7.98
CA SER A 95 -6.80 6.24 7.34
C SER A 95 -7.84 5.12 7.34
N ARG A 96 -8.95 5.33 6.64
CA ARG A 96 -10.05 4.39 6.45
C ARG A 96 -10.38 4.27 4.97
N ILE A 97 -10.65 3.03 4.55
CA ILE A 97 -11.06 2.72 3.18
C ILE A 97 -12.36 1.92 3.21
N VAL A 98 -13.27 2.21 2.29
CA VAL A 98 -14.56 1.54 2.13
C VAL A 98 -14.48 0.69 0.88
N ALA A 99 -14.45 -0.63 1.07
CA ALA A 99 -14.31 -1.62 0.01
C ALA A 99 -15.66 -2.32 -0.25
N PRO A 100 -16.56 -1.76 -1.07
CA PRO A 100 -17.87 -2.36 -1.34
C PRO A 100 -17.79 -3.64 -2.17
N GLY A 101 -16.71 -3.82 -2.94
CA GLY A 101 -16.47 -5.02 -3.76
C GLY A 101 -15.45 -5.99 -3.15
N ARG A 102 -15.01 -5.74 -1.90
CA ARG A 102 -13.93 -6.49 -1.22
C ARG A 102 -12.56 -6.41 -1.90
N GLU A 103 -12.39 -5.65 -2.97
CA GLU A 103 -11.11 -5.54 -3.66
C GLU A 103 -10.43 -4.22 -3.33
N LEU A 104 -9.15 -4.33 -2.96
CA LEU A 104 -8.23 -3.20 -2.83
C LEU A 104 -7.11 -3.35 -3.83
N ALA A 105 -6.86 -2.31 -4.62
CA ALA A 105 -5.79 -2.28 -5.59
C ALA A 105 -4.78 -1.18 -5.26
N LEU A 106 -3.51 -1.42 -5.56
CA LEU A 106 -2.54 -0.32 -5.66
C LEU A 106 -2.49 0.19 -7.09
N VAL A 107 -2.51 1.51 -7.25
CA VAL A 107 -2.45 2.17 -8.57
C VAL A 107 -1.40 3.26 -8.58
N ASN A 108 -0.70 3.40 -9.70
CA ASN A 108 0.19 4.53 -9.95
C ASN A 108 -0.54 5.67 -10.69
N VAL A 109 0.09 6.84 -10.73
CA VAL A 109 -0.47 8.06 -11.36
C VAL A 109 -0.83 7.82 -12.83
N GLU A 110 -0.02 7.05 -13.52
CA GLU A 110 -0.19 6.83 -14.96
C GLU A 110 -1.35 5.86 -15.27
N GLY A 111 -1.81 5.06 -14.30
CA GLY A 111 -2.90 4.09 -14.47
C GLY A 111 -2.60 3.01 -15.53
N ARG A 112 -1.33 2.86 -15.94
CA ARG A 112 -0.94 2.05 -17.11
C ARG A 112 -0.69 0.59 -16.79
N GLU A 113 -0.40 0.27 -15.53
CA GLU A 113 -0.19 -1.11 -15.08
C GLU A 113 -1.12 -1.37 -13.89
N PRO A 114 -1.94 -2.44 -13.91
CA PRO A 114 -2.68 -2.84 -12.73
C PRO A 114 -1.66 -3.24 -11.66
N GLY A 115 -1.63 -2.51 -10.54
CA GLY A 115 -0.84 -2.92 -9.40
C GLY A 115 -1.46 -4.12 -8.67
N PRO A 116 -0.88 -4.54 -7.54
CA PRO A 116 -1.38 -5.68 -6.79
C PRO A 116 -2.81 -5.45 -6.31
N VAL A 117 -3.61 -6.52 -6.38
CA VAL A 117 -4.99 -6.56 -5.89
C VAL A 117 -5.05 -7.51 -4.70
N LEU A 118 -5.49 -7.00 -3.56
CA LEU A 118 -5.81 -7.79 -2.36
C LEU A 118 -7.34 -7.93 -2.24
N VAL A 119 -7.80 -9.15 -1.98
CA VAL A 119 -9.22 -9.44 -1.74
C VAL A 119 -9.47 -9.57 -0.24
N LEU A 120 -10.37 -8.74 0.29
CA LEU A 120 -10.74 -8.67 1.69
C LEU A 120 -11.73 -9.77 2.08
N PRO A 121 -11.79 -10.15 3.37
CA PRO A 121 -12.74 -11.17 3.86
C PRO A 121 -14.18 -10.69 3.69
N ASP A 122 -14.41 -9.42 3.97
CA ASP A 122 -15.73 -8.81 4.06
C ASP A 122 -15.79 -7.48 3.29
N GLU A 123 -17.02 -7.04 2.99
CA GLU A 123 -17.29 -5.71 2.43
C GLU A 123 -17.34 -4.66 3.55
N GLY A 124 -17.07 -3.41 3.20
CA GLY A 124 -17.33 -2.27 4.10
C GLY A 124 -16.11 -1.44 4.44
N GLU A 125 -16.21 -0.69 5.54
CA GLU A 125 -15.13 0.16 6.05
C GLU A 125 -14.05 -0.68 6.72
N HIS A 126 -12.80 -0.35 6.44
CA HIS A 126 -11.60 -0.96 7.00
C HIS A 126 -10.63 0.14 7.42
N GLN A 127 -9.89 -0.07 8.51
CA GLN A 127 -8.76 0.76 8.88
C GLN A 127 -7.54 0.42 8.03
N VAL A 128 -6.72 1.43 7.73
CA VAL A 128 -5.49 1.29 6.92
C VAL A 128 -4.34 2.03 7.59
N TRP A 129 -3.26 1.32 7.90
CA TRP A 129 -2.02 1.94 8.34
C TRP A 129 -0.90 1.68 7.33
N VAL A 130 -0.05 2.68 7.10
CA VAL A 130 1.02 2.61 6.10
C VAL A 130 2.35 3.01 6.71
N TRP A 131 3.34 2.13 6.59
CA TRP A 131 4.72 2.40 6.95
C TRP A 131 5.62 2.41 5.73
N ARG A 132 6.69 3.21 5.82
CA ARG A 132 7.76 3.25 4.85
C ARG A 132 9.10 2.93 5.50
N ARG A 133 9.89 2.08 4.85
CA ARG A 133 11.27 1.78 5.20
C ARG A 133 12.15 1.65 3.96
N PRO A 134 13.47 1.83 4.06
CA PRO A 134 14.37 1.39 3.00
C PRO A 134 14.36 -0.15 2.93
N ALA A 135 14.36 -0.73 1.72
CA ALA A 135 14.56 -2.18 1.56
C ALA A 135 15.98 -2.58 2.02
N ARG A 136 16.12 -3.79 2.57
CA ARG A 136 17.39 -4.37 3.04
C ARG A 136 18.27 -4.75 1.84
N GLY A 137 19.00 -3.76 1.31
CA GLY A 137 19.98 -3.94 0.24
C GLY A 137 20.76 -2.66 -0.06
N VAL A 138 21.94 -2.78 -0.68
CA VAL A 138 22.74 -1.60 -1.11
C VAL A 138 21.99 -0.88 -2.22
N GLY A 139 21.55 0.36 -1.96
CA GLY A 139 20.71 1.13 -2.88
C GLY A 139 19.22 0.77 -2.83
N GLY A 140 18.78 0.13 -1.73
CA GLY A 140 17.44 -0.42 -1.54
C GLY A 140 16.33 0.56 -1.92
N THR A 141 15.51 0.12 -2.87
CA THR A 141 14.26 0.76 -3.25
C THR A 141 13.37 1.00 -2.03
N GLU A 142 12.52 2.02 -2.07
CA GLU A 142 11.56 2.26 -0.97
C GLU A 142 10.63 1.07 -0.81
N CYS A 143 10.38 0.69 0.44
CA CYS A 143 9.55 -0.44 0.82
C CYS A 143 8.38 0.05 1.67
N TYR A 144 7.17 -0.40 1.33
CA TYR A 144 5.94 -0.03 1.99
C TYR A 144 5.26 -1.24 2.60
N ASP A 145 4.75 -1.06 3.80
CA ASP A 145 3.94 -2.03 4.52
C ASP A 145 2.55 -1.39 4.70
N VAL A 146 1.57 -1.90 3.97
CA VAL A 146 0.17 -1.45 3.99
C VAL A 146 -0.64 -2.53 4.68
N ARG A 147 -1.21 -2.19 5.85
CA ARG A 147 -1.98 -3.11 6.67
C ARG A 147 -3.42 -2.67 6.76
N VAL A 148 -4.32 -3.61 6.52
CA VAL A 148 -5.76 -3.41 6.47
C VAL A 148 -6.45 -4.34 7.47
N TRP A 149 -7.47 -3.85 8.18
CA TRP A 149 -8.33 -4.66 9.04
C TRP A 149 -9.70 -3.99 9.22
N PRO A 150 -10.74 -4.69 9.72
CA PRO A 150 -12.06 -4.10 9.97
C PRO A 150 -12.04 -2.88 10.92
#